data_AF-A0A350QPE6-F1
#
_entry.id   AF-A0A350QPE6-F1
#
_cell.length_a   1.000
_cell.length_b   1.000
_cell.length_c   1.000
_cell.angle_alpha   90.00
_cell.angle_beta   90.00
_cell.angle_gamma   90.00
#
_symmetry.space_group_name_H-M   'P 1'
#
loop_
_entity.id
_entity.type
_entity.pdbx_description
1 polymer ?
#
loop_
_entity_poly.entity_id
_entity_poly.type
_entity_poly.pdbx_seq_one_letter_code
_entity_poly.pdbx_strand_id
1 'polypeptide(L)'
;RLDMIEIDRSQPFCQADLIEQPLMKRAALGVPAASSADSGSLAGSVGFGSCQRVRLAIETDEELLGIFGGDRQATVGYIATLLAASSYVYARDLNTALVVSYLRLWETLDPWTQTGTGDQLYEYQAYWEANHEDISRDLGHFLSGRGLGGGVAWLGVMCDETYNYGLSANLNGSFPYPLENNSGQNWDPMVVMHELGHNFGAPHTHDLSPAPDNCAGGDCSIGAFGTIMSYCHLCPGGLANVRMEFTPQNITNINAHIAQSGCDFRVSDVTMCLADDVLTGMNAPVYVDVLQNDIGADCSYADIRYFDALGSEGGQIELIEGFGPDGRSVLRYTPLDEFVGTDFFEYTSVIDGVEDTCMVAVNVEEAEPPDPLRAADDPVGTTPGVQVGYYELGALSELPDFSTLESFSSEVVDNIDYPSTNGAFMGSGLSDNVGARFVGWVEIPFPGQWRFSTESDDGSALYIGDQRVVDNDGLHGMQTRLGTIGLEAGVHAITVEFFERGGGAGLIVNYAAPGAGFEIIPASAWSHGGSVQSSPDLNGDGVVGGEDLSIVLSQWGGDGTADFDDDGVVGGADLAYLLSNWGEL
;
A
#
# COMPACT_ATOMS: atom_id res chain seq x y z
N ARG A 1 28.62 -3.50 -0.02
CA ARG A 1 29.58 -3.72 1.10
C ARG A 1 29.82 -2.33 1.68
N LEU A 2 29.11 -1.99 2.74
CA LEU A 2 29.30 -0.73 3.45
C LEU A 2 29.75 -1.09 4.87
N ASP A 3 30.85 -0.49 5.28
CA ASP A 3 31.51 -0.75 6.56
C ASP A 3 30.62 -0.24 7.69
N MET A 4 30.16 -1.16 8.55
CA MET A 4 29.37 -0.83 9.73
C MET A 4 30.24 -0.08 10.74
N ILE A 5 29.71 1.00 11.30
CA ILE A 5 30.22 1.55 12.57
C ILE A 5 30.02 0.45 13.63
N GLU A 6 31.06 0.17 14.41
CA GLU A 6 31.03 -0.83 15.48
C GLU A 6 29.94 -0.44 16.50
N ILE A 7 28.81 -1.15 16.50
CA ILE A 7 27.80 -1.09 17.55
C ILE A 7 28.42 -1.67 18.83
N ASP A 8 28.43 -0.90 19.92
CA ASP A 8 28.82 -1.40 21.23
C ASP A 8 27.78 -2.42 21.73
N ARG A 9 28.08 -3.71 21.53
CA ARG A 9 27.25 -4.87 21.89
C ARG A 9 27.16 -5.13 23.40
N SER A 10 27.57 -4.19 24.25
CA SER A 10 27.60 -4.36 25.71
C SER A 10 26.40 -3.80 26.46
N GLN A 11 25.47 -3.12 25.76
CA GLN A 11 24.25 -2.56 26.35
C GLN A 11 23.00 -3.36 25.93
N PRO A 12 22.11 -3.74 26.86
CA PRO A 12 20.85 -4.41 26.54
C PRO A 12 19.95 -3.52 25.67
N PHE A 13 19.07 -4.12 24.87
CA PHE A 13 18.14 -3.45 23.91
C PHE A 13 17.31 -2.32 24.55
N CYS A 14 17.19 -2.38 25.86
CA CYS A 14 16.47 -1.47 26.72
C CYS A 14 17.18 -0.18 27.16
N GLN A 15 18.45 0.03 26.80
CA GLN A 15 19.22 1.19 27.27
C GLN A 15 20.16 1.82 26.23
N ALA A 16 20.19 1.34 24.99
CA ALA A 16 21.08 1.89 23.96
C ALA A 16 20.37 2.94 23.09
N ASP A 17 20.70 4.19 23.39
CA ASP A 17 20.70 5.39 22.55
C ASP A 17 19.45 5.73 21.75
N LEU A 18 18.64 6.59 22.35
CA LEU A 18 17.65 7.44 21.67
C LEU A 18 18.30 8.49 20.75
N ILE A 19 19.63 8.48 20.58
CA ILE A 19 20.42 9.58 20.00
C ILE A 19 21.36 9.12 18.88
N GLU A 20 21.78 7.86 18.80
CA GLU A 20 22.73 7.42 17.78
C GLU A 20 22.40 6.00 17.32
N GLN A 21 21.84 5.82 16.12
CA GLN A 21 22.34 4.90 15.07
C GLN A 21 21.39 4.85 13.86
N PRO A 22 21.92 4.85 12.61
CA PRO A 22 21.13 4.92 11.36
C PRO A 22 20.96 3.54 10.72
N LEU A 23 19.75 3.09 10.34
CA LEU A 23 19.60 1.89 9.49
C LEU A 23 18.32 1.93 8.61
N MET A 24 18.52 2.07 7.28
CA MET A 24 17.60 1.81 6.16
C MET A 24 16.92 0.43 6.24
N LYS A 25 15.83 0.06 5.55
CA LYS A 25 15.00 0.61 4.46
C LYS A 25 13.54 0.54 4.92
N ARG A 26 12.75 1.60 4.75
CA ARG A 26 11.31 1.53 4.96
C ARG A 26 10.52 2.59 4.19
N ALA A 27 9.39 2.15 3.63
CA ALA A 27 8.38 3.01 3.01
C ALA A 27 7.43 3.59 4.07
N ALA A 28 7.17 4.87 3.89
CA ALA A 28 6.43 5.82 4.73
C ALA A 28 5.11 5.32 5.33
N LEU A 29 4.91 5.46 6.66
CA LEU A 29 3.60 5.20 7.29
C LEU A 29 3.20 6.10 8.46
N GLY A 30 2.32 7.05 8.13
CA GLY A 30 1.76 8.05 9.03
C GLY A 30 0.78 7.53 10.06
N VAL A 31 0.94 8.00 11.31
CA VAL A 31 0.02 7.82 12.43
C VAL A 31 -0.88 9.04 12.59
N PRO A 32 -2.21 8.91 12.48
CA PRO A 32 -3.16 9.87 13.03
C PRO A 32 -3.30 9.76 14.55
N ALA A 33 -3.47 10.89 15.25
CA ALA A 33 -3.66 10.89 16.71
C ALA A 33 -5.02 11.44 17.17
N ALA A 34 -5.17 11.39 18.50
CA ALA A 34 -6.43 11.44 19.21
C ALA A 34 -7.20 12.76 19.08
N SER A 35 -8.44 12.69 18.60
CA SER A 35 -9.43 13.72 18.90
C SER A 35 -9.81 13.65 20.39
N SER A 36 -10.02 14.82 20.99
CA SER A 36 -10.46 15.02 22.38
C SER A 36 -11.40 13.93 22.90
N ALA A 37 -11.05 13.35 24.05
CA ALA A 37 -11.78 12.31 24.76
C ALA A 37 -13.30 12.48 24.66
N ASP A 38 -13.94 11.52 24.00
CA ASP A 38 -15.38 11.46 23.92
C ASP A 38 -15.96 11.20 25.31
N SER A 39 -16.96 12.00 25.69
CA SER A 39 -17.48 12.16 27.06
C SER A 39 -18.30 10.99 27.60
N GLY A 40 -18.00 9.76 27.17
CA GLY A 40 -18.67 8.51 27.55
C GLY A 40 -17.75 7.32 27.88
N SER A 41 -16.44 7.53 28.01
CA SER A 41 -15.50 6.45 28.34
C SER A 41 -15.75 5.82 29.73
N LEU A 42 -15.73 4.49 29.81
CA LEU A 42 -15.65 3.74 31.08
C LEU A 42 -14.21 3.71 31.62
N ALA A 43 -13.21 4.09 30.82
CA ALA A 43 -11.86 4.27 31.28
C ALA A 43 -11.86 5.46 32.24
N GLY A 44 -11.67 5.16 33.53
CA GLY A 44 -11.34 6.17 34.52
C GLY A 44 -10.14 6.96 33.99
N SER A 45 -10.29 8.27 33.93
CA SER A 45 -9.24 9.16 33.45
C SER A 45 -7.92 8.95 34.20
N VAL A 46 -6.88 9.44 33.54
CA VAL A 46 -5.54 9.82 34.02
C VAL A 46 -4.55 8.70 34.32
N GLY A 47 -3.87 8.24 33.27
CA GLY A 47 -2.43 8.02 33.35
C GLY A 47 -1.75 9.36 33.68
N PHE A 48 -1.37 9.56 34.94
CA PHE A 48 -0.47 10.64 35.32
C PHE A 48 0.97 10.19 35.04
N GLY A 49 1.65 10.83 34.09
CA GLY A 49 3.05 10.54 33.75
C GLY A 49 3.44 11.09 32.38
N SER A 50 4.73 11.06 32.05
CA SER A 50 5.18 11.36 30.69
C SER A 50 4.71 10.27 29.72
N CYS A 51 4.48 10.64 28.46
CA CYS A 51 4.15 9.74 27.37
C CYS A 51 5.14 8.58 27.31
N GLN A 52 4.67 7.39 26.99
CA GLN A 52 5.51 6.24 26.70
C GLN A 52 5.60 6.03 25.20
N ARG A 53 6.77 5.60 24.70
CA ARG A 53 6.99 5.25 23.30
C ARG A 53 7.43 3.80 23.21
N VAL A 54 6.73 3.01 22.42
CA VAL A 54 7.05 1.60 22.16
C VAL A 54 7.25 1.41 20.65
N ARG A 55 8.43 0.93 20.28
CA ARG A 55 8.87 0.67 18.90
C ARG A 55 8.45 -0.73 18.47
N LEU A 56 7.70 -0.79 17.38
CA LEU A 56 7.22 -2.01 16.76
C LEU A 56 8.00 -2.28 15.47
N ALA A 57 8.63 -3.44 15.42
CA ALA A 57 9.09 -4.04 14.18
C ALA A 57 7.98 -4.94 13.61
N ILE A 58 7.46 -4.56 12.46
CA ILE A 58 6.37 -5.22 11.75
C ILE A 58 6.94 -6.14 10.69
N GLU A 59 6.64 -7.41 10.83
CA GLU A 59 6.87 -8.45 9.83
C GLU A 59 5.53 -8.78 9.15
N THR A 60 5.58 -9.20 7.89
CA THR A 60 4.37 -9.60 7.14
C THR A 60 4.56 -10.93 6.42
N ASP A 61 3.56 -11.33 5.64
CA ASP A 61 3.63 -12.43 4.66
C ASP A 61 3.18 -11.95 3.27
N GLU A 62 3.37 -12.80 2.27
CA GLU A 62 2.92 -12.55 0.89
C GLU A 62 1.39 -12.43 0.85
N GLU A 63 0.66 -13.17 1.68
CA GLU A 63 -0.80 -13.12 1.70
C GLU A 63 -1.36 -11.79 2.18
N LEU A 64 -0.70 -11.11 3.14
CA LEU A 64 -1.11 -9.76 3.52
C LEU A 64 -0.99 -8.79 2.35
N LEU A 65 0.10 -8.86 1.58
CA LEU A 65 0.28 -8.07 0.36
C LEU A 65 -0.74 -8.48 -0.72
N GLY A 66 -1.05 -9.78 -0.81
CA GLY A 66 -2.03 -10.36 -1.71
C GLY A 66 -3.46 -9.86 -1.49
N ILE A 67 -3.84 -9.50 -0.26
CA ILE A 67 -5.13 -8.84 0.03
C ILE A 67 -5.29 -7.54 -0.78
N PHE A 68 -4.20 -6.84 -1.03
CA PHE A 68 -4.15 -5.61 -1.83
C PHE A 68 -3.68 -5.84 -3.27
N GLY A 69 -3.73 -7.09 -3.74
CA GLY A 69 -3.36 -7.43 -5.13
C GLY A 69 -1.90 -7.16 -5.48
N GLY A 70 -1.00 -7.15 -4.50
CA GLY A 70 0.41 -6.80 -4.75
C GLY A 70 0.74 -5.31 -4.58
N ASP A 71 -0.26 -4.44 -4.32
CA ASP A 71 -0.02 -3.01 -4.17
C ASP A 71 0.69 -2.71 -2.84
N ARG A 72 1.97 -2.37 -2.95
CA ARG A 72 2.83 -1.98 -1.83
C ARG A 72 2.30 -0.75 -1.12
N GLN A 73 1.90 0.29 -1.84
CA GLN A 73 1.46 1.55 -1.23
C GLN A 73 0.14 1.38 -0.49
N ALA A 74 -0.80 0.63 -1.06
CA ALA A 74 -2.06 0.32 -0.40
C ALA A 74 -1.86 -0.53 0.86
N THR A 75 -1.03 -1.58 0.77
CA THR A 75 -0.71 -2.46 1.91
C THR A 75 -0.03 -1.69 3.03
N VAL A 76 0.98 -0.90 2.67
CA VAL A 76 1.69 0.01 3.57
C VAL A 76 0.62 0.91 4.20
N GLY A 77 -0.15 1.69 3.43
CA GLY A 77 -1.17 2.61 3.92
C GLY A 77 -2.20 1.98 4.88
N TYR A 78 -2.62 0.74 4.62
CA TYR A 78 -3.46 -0.02 5.53
C TYR A 78 -2.76 -0.33 6.86
N ILE A 79 -1.50 -0.81 6.83
CA ILE A 79 -0.71 -1.09 8.04
C ILE A 79 -0.54 0.18 8.87
N ALA A 80 -0.31 1.36 8.26
CA ALA A 80 -0.33 2.63 9.01
C ALA A 80 -1.66 2.82 9.71
N THR A 81 -2.75 2.72 8.96
CA THR A 81 -4.09 3.02 9.45
C THR A 81 -4.42 2.11 10.64
N LEU A 82 -4.07 0.83 10.54
CA LEU A 82 -4.24 -0.18 11.59
C LEU A 82 -3.40 0.14 12.84
N LEU A 83 -2.11 0.44 12.67
CA LEU A 83 -1.21 0.75 13.79
C LEU A 83 -1.51 2.10 14.40
N ALA A 84 -2.03 3.05 13.64
CA ALA A 84 -2.50 4.33 14.13
C ALA A 84 -3.78 4.20 14.95
N ALA A 85 -4.74 3.42 14.48
CA ALA A 85 -5.94 3.09 15.26
C ALA A 85 -5.56 2.37 16.57
N SER A 86 -4.55 1.50 16.53
CA SER A 86 -4.01 0.83 17.71
C SER A 86 -3.32 1.83 18.66
N SER A 87 -2.44 2.69 18.12
CA SER A 87 -1.74 3.73 18.87
C SER A 87 -2.72 4.72 19.52
N TYR A 88 -3.81 5.09 18.84
CA TYR A 88 -4.88 5.90 19.40
C TYR A 88 -5.48 5.30 20.68
N VAL A 89 -5.77 3.99 20.67
CA VAL A 89 -6.32 3.30 21.84
C VAL A 89 -5.28 3.19 22.97
N TYR A 90 -4.03 2.86 22.63
CA TYR A 90 -2.94 2.76 23.61
C TYR A 90 -2.59 4.12 24.22
N ALA A 91 -2.64 5.20 23.43
CA ALA A 91 -2.45 6.56 23.93
C ALA A 91 -3.59 6.94 24.88
N ARG A 92 -4.85 6.68 24.48
CA ARG A 92 -6.03 6.97 25.29
C ARG A 92 -6.04 6.21 26.61
N ASP A 93 -5.73 4.92 26.60
CA ASP A 93 -5.91 4.03 27.76
C ASP A 93 -4.65 3.88 28.62
N LEU A 94 -3.46 4.03 28.03
CA LEU A 94 -2.17 3.70 28.65
C LEU A 94 -1.15 4.86 28.60
N ASN A 95 -1.49 5.99 27.96
CA ASN A 95 -0.54 7.08 27.71
C ASN A 95 0.71 6.59 26.94
N THR A 96 0.51 5.66 25.99
CA THR A 96 1.57 5.03 25.21
C THR A 96 1.33 5.21 23.71
N ALA A 97 2.34 5.74 23.01
CA ALA A 97 2.38 5.77 21.56
C ALA A 97 3.09 4.52 21.02
N LEU A 98 2.43 3.85 20.07
CA LEU A 98 3.04 2.80 19.27
C LEU A 98 3.68 3.45 18.04
N VAL A 99 4.98 3.28 17.90
CA VAL A 99 5.78 3.83 16.79
C VAL A 99 6.39 2.69 16.03
N VAL A 100 6.45 2.83 14.72
CA VAL A 100 6.72 1.72 13.82
C VAL A 100 8.19 1.85 13.38
N SER A 101 9.09 1.00 13.88
CA SER A 101 10.55 1.12 13.64
C SER A 101 11.08 0.32 12.44
N TYR A 102 10.55 -0.88 12.16
CA TYR A 102 10.88 -1.64 10.93
C TYR A 102 9.69 -2.34 10.24
N LEU A 103 9.54 -2.33 8.90
CA LEU A 103 8.41 -2.94 8.10
C LEU A 103 9.10 -3.77 7.05
N ARG A 104 8.69 -5.00 6.97
CA ARG A 104 8.91 -5.80 5.79
C ARG A 104 7.59 -5.99 5.07
N LEU A 105 7.62 -5.88 3.75
CA LEU A 105 6.63 -6.50 2.88
C LEU A 105 7.32 -7.65 2.14
N TRP A 106 6.65 -8.80 2.05
CA TRP A 106 7.09 -9.90 1.22
C TRP A 106 6.48 -9.79 -0.16
N GLU A 107 7.28 -9.32 -1.11
CA GLU A 107 6.91 -9.16 -2.54
C GLU A 107 7.19 -10.43 -3.36
N THR A 108 7.83 -11.40 -2.73
CA THR A 108 8.16 -12.72 -3.24
C THR A 108 7.84 -13.75 -2.17
N LEU A 109 7.83 -15.02 -2.54
CA LEU A 109 7.60 -16.13 -1.62
C LEU A 109 8.36 -15.95 -0.29
N ASP A 110 7.59 -15.84 0.78
CA ASP A 110 8.08 -15.68 2.14
C ASP A 110 8.54 -17.03 2.76
N PRO A 111 9.29 -17.02 3.88
CA PRO A 111 9.81 -18.23 4.49
C PRO A 111 8.78 -18.92 5.42
N TRP A 112 7.54 -18.45 5.48
CA TRP A 112 6.58 -18.87 6.51
C TRP A 112 5.83 -20.13 6.08
N THR A 113 6.01 -21.22 6.83
CA THR A 113 5.46 -22.53 6.44
C THR A 113 4.44 -23.08 7.42
N GLN A 114 4.35 -22.52 8.62
CA GLN A 114 3.43 -23.01 9.64
C GLN A 114 1.98 -22.64 9.35
N THR A 115 1.06 -23.49 9.79
CA THR A 115 -0.38 -23.34 9.52
C THR A 115 -1.21 -22.93 10.73
N GLY A 116 -0.57 -22.75 11.89
CA GLY A 116 -1.22 -22.34 13.13
C GLY A 116 -0.43 -21.25 13.83
N THR A 117 -1.11 -20.33 14.51
CA THR A 117 -0.52 -19.14 15.13
C THR A 117 0.63 -19.48 16.09
N GLY A 118 0.46 -20.49 16.94
CA GLY A 118 1.47 -20.90 17.93
C GLY A 118 2.79 -21.34 17.29
N ASP A 119 2.75 -22.30 16.37
CA ASP A 119 3.95 -22.78 15.68
C ASP A 119 4.55 -21.67 14.80
N GLN A 120 3.71 -20.84 14.17
CA GLN A 120 4.15 -19.70 13.37
C GLN A 120 4.88 -18.64 14.19
N LEU A 121 4.45 -18.35 15.42
CA LEU A 121 5.12 -17.41 16.31
C LEU A 121 6.55 -17.89 16.65
N TYR A 122 6.74 -19.19 16.89
CA TYR A 122 8.09 -19.76 17.10
C TYR A 122 8.94 -19.74 15.83
N GLU A 123 8.37 -20.00 14.65
CA GLU A 123 9.09 -19.90 13.37
C GLU A 123 9.52 -18.45 13.09
N TYR A 124 8.62 -17.49 13.34
CA TYR A 124 8.88 -16.05 13.23
C TYR A 124 10.01 -15.62 14.17
N GLN A 125 9.92 -15.95 15.45
CA GLN A 125 10.97 -15.68 16.45
C GLN A 125 12.32 -16.24 15.99
N ALA A 126 12.38 -17.53 15.64
CA ALA A 126 13.63 -18.18 15.26
C ALA A 126 14.26 -17.58 14.00
N TYR A 127 13.43 -17.19 13.02
CA TYR A 127 13.89 -16.51 11.82
C TYR A 127 14.47 -15.13 12.15
N TRP A 128 13.82 -14.36 13.04
CA TRP A 128 14.26 -13.03 13.43
C TRP A 128 15.52 -13.03 14.29
N GLU A 129 15.63 -13.95 15.24
CA GLU A 129 16.88 -14.16 16.00
C GLU A 129 18.05 -14.53 15.09
N ALA A 130 17.81 -15.21 13.96
CA ALA A 130 18.86 -15.60 13.04
C ALA A 130 19.27 -14.49 12.03
N ASN A 131 18.38 -13.54 11.73
CA ASN A 131 18.55 -12.63 10.59
C ASN A 131 18.44 -11.14 10.91
N HIS A 132 17.85 -10.76 12.06
CA HIS A 132 17.40 -9.38 12.34
C HIS A 132 17.76 -8.90 13.76
N GLU A 133 18.90 -9.35 14.29
CA GLU A 133 19.45 -8.85 15.56
C GLU A 133 19.91 -7.37 15.46
N ASP A 134 20.11 -6.86 14.25
CA ASP A 134 20.52 -5.47 13.97
C ASP A 134 19.34 -4.48 13.98
N ILE A 135 18.10 -4.97 13.96
CA ILE A 135 16.90 -4.12 13.94
C ILE A 135 16.50 -3.70 15.35
N SER A 136 16.64 -2.40 15.64
CA SER A 136 16.21 -1.80 16.90
C SER A 136 14.68 -1.79 17.05
N ARG A 137 14.19 -2.40 18.14
CA ARG A 137 12.76 -2.58 18.43
C ARG A 137 12.54 -2.86 19.90
N ASP A 138 11.32 -2.60 20.38
CA ASP A 138 10.87 -3.04 21.70
C ASP A 138 10.04 -4.33 21.58
N LEU A 139 9.23 -4.44 20.52
CA LEU A 139 8.48 -5.65 20.16
C LEU A 139 8.58 -5.94 18.66
N GLY A 140 8.64 -7.23 18.29
CA GLY A 140 8.37 -7.70 16.94
C GLY A 140 6.92 -8.16 16.80
N HIS A 141 6.20 -7.74 15.76
CA HIS A 141 4.82 -8.16 15.52
C HIS A 141 4.61 -8.63 14.08
N PHE A 142 4.14 -9.86 13.91
CA PHE A 142 3.85 -10.43 12.61
C PHE A 142 2.38 -10.20 12.25
N LEU A 143 2.11 -9.43 11.19
CA LEU A 143 0.81 -9.24 10.58
C LEU A 143 0.64 -10.19 9.39
N SER A 144 -0.36 -11.07 9.45
CA SER A 144 -0.54 -12.14 8.47
C SER A 144 -1.93 -12.11 7.83
N GLY A 145 -1.97 -12.19 6.49
CA GLY A 145 -3.22 -12.39 5.73
C GLY A 145 -3.72 -13.84 5.81
N ARG A 146 -2.88 -14.79 6.24
CA ARG A 146 -3.21 -16.22 6.29
C ARG A 146 -4.24 -16.56 7.35
N GLY A 147 -5.05 -17.58 7.05
CA GLY A 147 -6.06 -18.12 7.96
C GLY A 147 -5.52 -19.00 9.07
N LEU A 148 -4.68 -18.46 9.98
CA LEU A 148 -3.97 -19.24 11.01
C LEU A 148 -4.79 -19.50 12.28
N GLY A 149 -5.97 -18.88 12.42
CA GLY A 149 -6.92 -19.12 13.50
C GLY A 149 -6.94 -18.06 14.61
N GLY A 150 -6.46 -16.84 14.36
CA GLY A 150 -6.46 -15.76 15.34
C GLY A 150 -5.11 -15.05 15.49
N GLY A 151 -4.82 -14.61 16.69
CA GLY A 151 -3.50 -14.14 17.09
C GLY A 151 -2.90 -14.99 18.21
N VAL A 152 -1.63 -14.77 18.49
CA VAL A 152 -0.94 -15.28 19.68
C VAL A 152 0.23 -14.37 20.02
N ALA A 153 0.46 -14.15 21.31
CA ALA A 153 1.64 -13.45 21.80
C ALA A 153 2.08 -14.02 23.16
N TRP A 154 3.35 -13.82 23.51
CA TRP A 154 3.81 -14.08 24.87
C TRP A 154 3.32 -13.00 25.84
N LEU A 155 2.94 -13.41 27.05
CA LEU A 155 2.39 -12.52 28.07
C LEU A 155 3.50 -11.81 28.85
N GLY A 156 3.45 -10.49 28.93
CA GLY A 156 4.32 -9.69 29.79
C GLY A 156 5.78 -9.77 29.38
N VAL A 157 6.05 -9.48 28.12
CA VAL A 157 7.38 -9.60 27.49
C VAL A 157 7.92 -8.27 27.00
N MET A 158 7.30 -7.14 27.36
CA MET A 158 7.97 -5.84 27.26
C MET A 158 9.35 -5.97 27.89
N CYS A 159 10.40 -5.63 27.13
CA CYS A 159 11.81 -5.66 27.55
C CYS A 159 12.48 -7.03 27.59
N ASP A 160 11.76 -8.09 27.25
CA ASP A 160 12.36 -9.40 27.09
C ASP A 160 13.16 -9.42 25.77
N GLU A 161 14.38 -9.96 25.74
CA GLU A 161 15.20 -10.00 24.52
C GLU A 161 14.97 -11.28 23.70
N THR A 162 14.19 -12.23 24.23
CA THR A 162 13.93 -13.54 23.60
C THR A 162 12.47 -13.67 23.19
N TYR A 163 11.52 -13.30 24.06
CA TYR A 163 10.10 -13.56 23.86
C TYR A 163 9.29 -12.33 23.46
N ASN A 164 9.93 -11.21 23.10
CA ASN A 164 9.28 -9.96 22.73
C ASN A 164 8.63 -9.97 21.33
N TYR A 165 7.84 -11.02 21.04
CA TYR A 165 7.10 -11.13 19.79
C TYR A 165 5.61 -11.42 19.99
N GLY A 166 4.83 -10.99 19.00
CA GLY A 166 3.42 -11.29 18.82
C GLY A 166 3.09 -11.56 17.35
N LEU A 167 1.94 -12.17 17.10
CA LEU A 167 1.46 -12.51 15.78
C LEU A 167 -0.06 -12.32 15.71
N SER A 168 -0.53 -11.63 14.67
CA SER A 168 -1.95 -11.46 14.37
C SER A 168 -2.22 -11.93 12.94
N ALA A 169 -3.13 -12.89 12.80
CA ALA A 169 -3.47 -13.49 11.50
C ALA A 169 -4.95 -13.26 11.15
N ASN A 170 -5.37 -13.84 10.03
CA ASN A 170 -6.72 -13.70 9.47
C ASN A 170 -7.07 -12.23 9.16
N LEU A 171 -6.07 -11.38 8.89
CA LEU A 171 -6.33 -9.97 8.60
C LEU A 171 -7.13 -9.84 7.30
N ASN A 172 -8.08 -8.91 7.26
CA ASN A 172 -8.97 -8.69 6.12
C ASN A 172 -8.55 -7.49 5.25
N GLY A 173 -7.56 -6.71 5.69
CA GLY A 173 -7.10 -5.52 4.98
C GLY A 173 -8.05 -4.32 5.07
N SER A 174 -9.03 -4.37 5.98
CA SER A 174 -10.01 -3.29 6.16
C SER A 174 -10.68 -3.31 7.53
N PHE A 175 -11.04 -2.13 8.01
CA PHE A 175 -11.88 -1.91 9.18
C PHE A 175 -12.48 -0.49 9.11
N PRO A 176 -13.53 -0.16 9.89
CA PRO A 176 -14.09 1.19 9.90
C PRO A 176 -13.05 2.20 10.38
N TYR A 177 -12.82 3.24 9.58
CA TYR A 177 -11.94 4.36 9.92
C TYR A 177 -12.71 5.69 9.73
N PRO A 178 -12.81 6.57 10.76
CA PRO A 178 -12.25 6.44 12.11
C PRO A 178 -12.74 5.21 12.89
N LEU A 179 -11.93 4.71 13.82
CA LEU A 179 -12.21 3.47 14.57
C LEU A 179 -13.54 3.57 15.35
N GLU A 180 -14.46 2.64 15.06
CA GLU A 180 -15.76 2.57 15.72
C GLU A 180 -15.80 1.51 16.82
N ASN A 181 -16.49 1.78 17.93
CA ASN A 181 -16.80 0.74 18.92
C ASN A 181 -17.88 -0.22 18.41
N ASN A 182 -17.87 -1.48 18.86
CA ASN A 182 -18.95 -2.44 18.60
C ASN A 182 -19.24 -2.68 17.11
N SER A 183 -18.24 -2.52 16.24
CA SER A 183 -18.38 -2.86 14.82
C SER A 183 -18.04 -4.32 14.56
N GLY A 184 -18.88 -4.99 13.78
CA GLY A 184 -18.63 -6.35 13.31
C GLY A 184 -17.41 -6.48 12.38
N GLN A 185 -16.89 -5.36 11.88
CA GLN A 185 -15.75 -5.29 10.96
C GLN A 185 -14.40 -5.05 11.66
N ASN A 186 -14.37 -5.03 13.00
CA ASN A 186 -13.17 -4.69 13.78
C ASN A 186 -12.19 -5.85 13.98
N TRP A 187 -12.19 -6.89 13.15
CA TRP A 187 -11.33 -8.07 13.39
C TRP A 187 -9.87 -7.64 13.49
N ASP A 188 -9.37 -6.98 12.45
CA ASP A 188 -7.98 -6.56 12.30
C ASP A 188 -7.48 -5.72 13.48
N PRO A 189 -8.12 -4.57 13.84
CA PRO A 189 -7.68 -3.79 15.00
C PRO A 189 -7.86 -4.55 16.33
N MET A 190 -8.90 -5.37 16.48
CA MET A 190 -9.13 -6.14 17.71
C MET A 190 -8.01 -7.16 17.94
N VAL A 191 -7.70 -7.99 16.95
CA VAL A 191 -6.68 -9.04 17.10
C VAL A 191 -5.28 -8.44 17.32
N VAL A 192 -4.92 -7.37 16.60
CA VAL A 192 -3.62 -6.71 16.79
C VAL A 192 -3.49 -6.11 18.19
N MET A 193 -4.49 -5.36 18.64
CA MET A 193 -4.45 -4.76 19.98
C MET A 193 -4.53 -5.81 21.10
N HIS A 194 -5.22 -6.93 20.88
CA HIS A 194 -5.31 -8.04 21.82
C HIS A 194 -3.94 -8.69 22.04
N GLU A 195 -3.25 -9.03 20.96
CA GLU A 195 -1.95 -9.69 21.04
C GLU A 195 -0.86 -8.76 21.57
N LEU A 196 -0.85 -7.49 21.14
CA LEU A 196 -0.01 -6.48 21.77
C LEU A 196 -0.36 -6.33 23.26
N GLY A 197 -1.65 -6.44 23.63
CA GLY A 197 -2.09 -6.38 25.02
C GLY A 197 -1.43 -7.46 25.88
N HIS A 198 -1.34 -8.69 25.36
CA HIS A 198 -0.58 -9.77 26.00
C HIS A 198 0.89 -9.40 26.16
N ASN A 199 1.56 -8.93 25.10
CA ASN A 199 2.97 -8.52 25.22
C ASN A 199 3.19 -7.45 26.32
N PHE A 200 2.24 -6.54 26.44
CA PHE A 200 2.20 -5.48 27.47
C PHE A 200 1.85 -5.98 28.88
N GLY A 201 1.43 -7.23 29.04
CA GLY A 201 1.15 -7.86 30.33
C GLY A 201 -0.34 -7.92 30.70
N ALA A 202 -1.24 -7.71 29.74
CA ALA A 202 -2.67 -7.83 29.96
C ALA A 202 -3.12 -9.30 29.87
N PRO A 203 -3.69 -9.90 30.93
CA PRO A 203 -4.39 -11.18 30.81
C PRO A 203 -5.76 -10.99 30.16
N HIS A 204 -6.39 -12.09 29.75
CA HIS A 204 -7.77 -12.05 29.27
C HIS A 204 -8.74 -11.55 30.36
N THR A 205 -9.83 -10.93 29.94
CA THR A 205 -10.83 -10.38 30.86
C THR A 205 -11.46 -11.43 31.77
N HIS A 206 -11.70 -12.64 31.26
CA HIS A 206 -12.25 -13.75 32.05
C HIS A 206 -11.28 -14.32 33.10
N ASP A 207 -9.99 -14.01 32.98
CA ASP A 207 -8.95 -14.39 33.96
C ASP A 207 -8.72 -13.30 35.04
N LEU A 208 -9.41 -12.16 34.94
CA LEU A 208 -9.34 -11.07 35.92
C LEU A 208 -10.17 -11.36 37.17
N SER A 209 -9.90 -10.62 38.26
CA SER A 209 -10.65 -10.71 39.51
C SER A 209 -11.12 -9.33 40.01
N PRO A 210 -12.44 -9.07 40.09
CA PRO A 210 -13.53 -9.89 39.52
C PRO A 210 -13.48 -9.87 37.98
N ALA A 211 -13.87 -10.98 37.36
CA ALA A 211 -13.93 -11.12 35.90
C ALA A 211 -15.04 -10.22 35.33
N PRO A 212 -14.73 -9.29 34.41
CA PRO A 212 -15.73 -8.45 33.76
C PRO A 212 -16.68 -9.21 32.83
N ASP A 213 -16.21 -10.32 32.23
CA ASP A 213 -16.99 -11.25 31.43
C ASP A 213 -16.53 -12.70 31.66
N ASN A 214 -17.25 -13.67 31.12
CA ASN A 214 -16.85 -15.09 31.13
C ASN A 214 -16.80 -15.72 29.73
N CYS A 215 -16.61 -14.92 28.69
CA CYS A 215 -16.76 -15.32 27.29
C CYS A 215 -15.74 -16.36 26.78
N ALA A 216 -14.90 -16.91 27.66
CA ALA A 216 -14.02 -18.04 27.36
C ALA A 216 -14.81 -19.21 26.76
N GLY A 217 -14.33 -19.74 25.62
CA GLY A 217 -15.01 -20.84 24.92
C GLY A 217 -16.43 -20.52 24.44
N GLY A 218 -16.82 -19.24 24.37
CA GLY A 218 -18.16 -18.80 23.99
C GLY A 218 -19.20 -18.90 25.12
N ASP A 219 -18.80 -18.99 26.39
CA ASP A 219 -19.73 -18.89 27.53
C ASP A 219 -20.16 -17.44 27.76
N CYS A 220 -21.35 -17.07 27.29
CA CYS A 220 -21.85 -15.69 27.36
C CYS A 220 -22.77 -15.45 28.56
N SER A 221 -22.66 -16.26 29.62
CA SER A 221 -23.60 -16.21 30.75
C SER A 221 -23.35 -15.05 31.73
N ILE A 222 -22.17 -14.43 31.69
CA ILE A 222 -21.76 -13.26 32.47
C ILE A 222 -21.16 -12.25 31.50
N GLY A 223 -21.93 -11.21 31.16
CA GLY A 223 -21.48 -10.13 30.28
C GLY A 223 -21.28 -10.60 28.83
N ALA A 224 -22.27 -10.37 27.97
CA ALA A 224 -22.13 -10.63 26.52
C ALA A 224 -21.47 -9.46 25.76
N PHE A 225 -20.89 -8.50 26.48
CA PHE A 225 -20.22 -7.32 25.94
C PHE A 225 -18.82 -7.26 26.54
N GLY A 226 -17.81 -7.36 25.70
CA GLY A 226 -16.40 -7.43 26.06
C GLY A 226 -15.62 -6.18 25.65
N THR A 227 -14.34 -6.19 26.00
CA THR A 227 -13.32 -5.20 25.64
C THR A 227 -12.19 -5.91 24.87
N ILE A 228 -11.10 -5.21 24.51
CA ILE A 228 -10.04 -5.76 23.64
C ILE A 228 -9.52 -7.13 24.12
N MET A 229 -9.34 -7.33 25.43
CA MET A 229 -8.83 -8.59 26.00
C MET A 229 -9.90 -9.68 26.22
N SER A 230 -11.07 -9.56 25.57
CA SER A 230 -12.21 -10.45 25.76
C SER A 230 -12.45 -11.40 24.58
N TYR A 231 -13.06 -12.55 24.88
CA TYR A 231 -13.54 -13.51 23.89
C TYR A 231 -15.03 -13.37 23.57
N CYS A 232 -15.70 -12.27 23.97
CA CYS A 232 -17.12 -12.08 23.67
C CYS A 232 -17.43 -11.94 22.16
N HIS A 233 -16.42 -11.82 21.31
CA HIS A 233 -16.60 -11.99 19.86
C HIS A 233 -17.04 -13.41 19.46
N LEU A 234 -16.86 -14.42 20.32
CA LEU A 234 -17.36 -15.78 20.14
C LEU A 234 -18.85 -15.93 20.51
N CYS A 235 -19.45 -14.89 21.10
CA CYS A 235 -20.86 -14.87 21.48
C CYS A 235 -21.77 -14.45 20.32
N PRO A 236 -23.10 -14.72 20.40
CA PRO A 236 -24.06 -14.14 19.46
C PRO A 236 -23.90 -12.62 19.38
N GLY A 237 -23.72 -12.08 18.17
CA GLY A 237 -23.35 -10.68 17.94
C GLY A 237 -21.93 -10.50 17.39
N GLY A 238 -21.06 -11.50 17.53
CA GLY A 238 -19.72 -11.47 16.96
C GLY A 238 -18.88 -10.32 17.52
N LEU A 239 -18.02 -9.74 16.69
CA LEU A 239 -17.20 -8.58 17.04
C LEU A 239 -18.01 -7.34 17.48
N ALA A 240 -19.30 -7.25 17.15
CA ALA A 240 -20.15 -6.18 17.66
C ALA A 240 -20.31 -6.20 19.20
N ASN A 241 -19.93 -7.31 19.85
CA ASN A 241 -19.88 -7.40 21.29
C ASN A 241 -18.64 -6.76 21.91
N VAL A 242 -17.63 -6.37 21.12
CA VAL A 242 -16.34 -5.87 21.62
C VAL A 242 -16.23 -4.35 21.48
N ARG A 243 -15.90 -3.69 22.58
CA ARG A 243 -15.48 -2.27 22.59
C ARG A 243 -13.97 -2.16 22.45
N MET A 244 -13.52 -1.19 21.66
CA MET A 244 -12.10 -0.93 21.37
C MET A 244 -11.47 -0.11 22.50
N GLU A 245 -11.40 -0.73 23.68
CA GLU A 245 -10.80 -0.19 24.91
C GLU A 245 -10.25 -1.30 25.78
N PHE A 246 -9.34 -0.97 26.69
CA PHE A 246 -8.90 -1.85 27.77
C PHE A 246 -9.76 -1.66 29.03
N THR A 247 -9.94 -2.74 29.81
CA THR A 247 -10.56 -2.61 31.14
C THR A 247 -9.62 -1.87 32.11
N PRO A 248 -10.15 -1.21 33.16
CA PRO A 248 -9.30 -0.60 34.19
C PRO A 248 -8.31 -1.58 34.85
N GLN A 249 -8.69 -2.85 35.01
CA GLN A 249 -7.81 -3.89 35.51
C GLN A 249 -6.71 -4.26 34.52
N ASN A 250 -7.00 -4.34 33.21
CA ASN A 250 -5.97 -4.53 32.20
C ASN A 250 -4.98 -3.36 32.19
N ILE A 251 -5.48 -2.11 32.22
CA ILE A 251 -4.64 -0.91 32.31
C ILE A 251 -3.72 -0.98 33.55
N THR A 252 -4.25 -1.41 34.69
CA THR A 252 -3.46 -1.57 35.93
C THR A 252 -2.36 -2.63 35.77
N ASN A 253 -2.68 -3.78 35.16
CA ASN A 253 -1.72 -4.86 34.94
C ASN A 253 -0.61 -4.44 33.97
N ILE A 254 -0.97 -3.79 32.86
CA ILE A 254 -0.02 -3.28 31.87
C ILE A 254 0.92 -2.26 32.51
N ASN A 255 0.39 -1.24 33.19
CA ASN A 255 1.21 -0.22 33.85
C ASN A 255 2.14 -0.82 34.91
N ALA A 256 1.68 -1.83 35.65
CA ALA A 256 2.50 -2.55 36.62
C ALA A 256 3.62 -3.34 35.94
N HIS A 257 3.34 -3.99 34.80
CA HIS A 257 4.32 -4.73 34.01
C HIS A 257 5.39 -3.80 33.44
N ILE A 258 4.99 -2.72 32.76
CA ILE A 258 5.91 -1.72 32.20
C ILE A 258 6.82 -1.16 33.30
N ALA A 259 6.27 -0.79 34.47
CA ALA A 259 7.05 -0.27 35.58
C ALA A 259 8.07 -1.28 36.17
N GLN A 260 7.86 -2.58 35.95
CA GLN A 260 8.72 -3.67 36.45
C GLN A 260 9.66 -4.25 35.38
N SER A 261 9.43 -3.91 34.11
CA SER A 261 10.12 -4.48 32.95
C SER A 261 11.61 -4.12 32.85
N GLY A 262 12.04 -3.05 33.54
CA GLY A 262 13.45 -2.65 33.65
C GLY A 262 13.89 -1.63 32.60
N CYS A 263 13.01 -1.23 31.69
CA CYS A 263 13.35 -0.30 30.60
C CYS A 263 12.56 0.98 30.69
N ASP A 264 13.14 2.05 30.14
CA ASP A 264 12.56 3.38 30.20
C ASP A 264 11.92 3.74 28.87
N PHE A 265 10.61 3.53 28.80
CA PHE A 265 9.80 3.90 27.63
C PHE A 265 9.40 5.37 27.63
N ARG A 266 9.77 6.15 28.66
CA ARG A 266 9.30 7.53 28.79
C ARG A 266 9.91 8.43 27.73
N VAL A 267 9.06 9.22 27.13
CA VAL A 267 9.44 10.38 26.34
C VAL A 267 9.93 11.48 27.28
N SER A 268 11.04 12.11 26.90
CA SER A 268 11.73 13.15 27.67
C SER A 268 12.25 14.23 26.73
N ASP A 269 12.82 15.30 27.30
CA ASP A 269 13.31 16.45 26.54
C ASP A 269 14.42 16.14 25.52
N VAL A 270 15.01 14.94 25.58
CA VAL A 270 16.08 14.50 24.65
C VAL A 270 15.64 13.34 23.75
N THR A 271 14.35 12.98 23.81
CA THR A 271 13.80 11.85 23.05
C THR A 271 12.51 12.21 22.34
N MET A 272 12.06 13.46 22.47
CA MET A 272 10.83 13.94 21.88
C MET A 272 10.93 14.01 20.35
N CYS A 273 12.10 14.41 19.87
CA CYS A 273 12.46 14.42 18.47
C CYS A 273 13.34 13.18 18.17
N LEU A 274 13.08 12.46 17.08
CA LEU A 274 13.93 11.35 16.63
C LEU A 274 14.41 11.54 15.19
N ALA A 275 15.54 10.91 14.89
CA ALA A 275 16.07 10.88 13.54
C ALA A 275 15.14 10.13 12.58
N ASP A 276 15.04 10.63 11.34
CA ASP A 276 14.27 10.02 10.26
C ASP A 276 15.20 9.41 9.21
N ASP A 277 14.72 8.39 8.51
CA ASP A 277 15.39 7.80 7.35
C ASP A 277 14.37 7.62 6.22
N VAL A 278 14.76 7.96 5.00
CA VAL A 278 13.92 7.80 3.82
C VAL A 278 14.75 7.34 2.63
N LEU A 279 14.13 6.52 1.78
CA LEU A 279 14.72 6.09 0.51
C LEU A 279 14.05 6.84 -0.66
N THR A 280 14.85 7.30 -1.60
CA THR A 280 14.37 7.80 -2.88
C THR A 280 15.29 7.39 -4.03
N GLY A 281 14.78 7.46 -5.26
CA GLY A 281 15.59 7.26 -6.45
C GLY A 281 16.35 8.52 -6.85
N MET A 282 17.44 8.35 -7.60
CA MET A 282 18.14 9.45 -8.26
C MET A 282 17.15 10.35 -9.02
N ASN A 283 17.25 11.67 -8.83
CA ASN A 283 16.36 12.70 -9.40
C ASN A 283 14.88 12.60 -9.01
N ALA A 284 14.49 11.72 -8.07
CA ALA A 284 13.12 11.58 -7.60
C ALA A 284 12.93 12.32 -6.26
N PRO A 285 12.06 13.34 -6.19
CA PRO A 285 11.69 13.95 -4.91
C PRO A 285 10.94 12.97 -4.02
N VAL A 286 11.10 13.11 -2.70
CA VAL A 286 10.37 12.33 -1.69
C VAL A 286 9.80 13.26 -0.62
N TYR A 287 8.61 12.92 -0.12
CA TYR A 287 7.99 13.60 1.01
C TYR A 287 8.32 12.85 2.29
N VAL A 288 8.93 13.54 3.24
CA VAL A 288 9.37 13.03 4.53
C VAL A 288 8.47 13.59 5.62
N ASP A 289 7.68 12.72 6.23
CA ASP A 289 6.87 13.04 7.40
C ASP A 289 7.72 12.94 8.66
N VAL A 290 8.61 13.93 8.84
CA VAL A 290 9.57 13.97 9.95
C VAL A 290 8.93 13.99 11.33
N LEU A 291 7.65 14.38 11.42
CA LEU A 291 6.92 14.42 12.69
C LEU A 291 6.30 13.06 13.05
N GLN A 292 6.52 12.01 12.26
CA GLN A 292 5.85 10.72 12.39
C GLN A 292 6.27 9.93 13.62
N ASN A 293 7.55 10.00 13.96
CA ASN A 293 8.16 9.32 15.11
C ASN A 293 8.42 10.29 16.30
N ASP A 294 8.08 11.57 16.12
CA ASP A 294 8.16 12.64 17.09
C ASP A 294 6.91 12.70 17.95
N ILE A 295 7.09 12.73 19.27
CA ILE A 295 5.95 12.89 20.18
C ILE A 295 6.36 13.59 21.46
N GLY A 296 5.43 14.37 22.02
CA GLY A 296 5.64 15.15 23.24
C GLY A 296 5.67 14.30 24.50
N ALA A 297 6.14 14.93 25.58
CA ALA A 297 6.10 14.34 26.92
C ALA A 297 4.66 14.16 27.44
N ASP A 298 3.65 14.82 26.85
CA ASP A 298 2.23 14.61 27.14
C ASP A 298 1.47 13.85 26.02
N CYS A 299 2.22 13.22 25.11
CA CYS A 299 1.72 12.63 23.86
C CYS A 299 1.13 13.65 22.87
N SER A 300 1.51 14.94 22.95
CA SER A 300 1.15 15.95 21.96
C SER A 300 1.88 15.80 20.64
N TYR A 301 1.32 16.48 19.64
CA TYR A 301 1.91 16.60 18.31
C TYR A 301 3.06 17.59 18.28
N ALA A 302 4.02 17.24 17.45
CA ALA A 302 5.12 18.10 17.08
C ALA A 302 4.72 19.03 15.91
N ASP A 303 5.29 20.23 15.88
CA ASP A 303 5.28 21.12 14.72
C ASP A 303 6.71 21.32 14.20
N ILE A 304 6.89 21.40 12.88
CA ILE A 304 8.19 21.77 12.28
C ILE A 304 8.40 23.27 12.47
N ARG A 305 9.52 23.63 13.12
CA ARG A 305 9.87 25.03 13.40
C ARG A 305 10.98 25.56 12.52
N TYR A 306 12.04 24.76 12.38
CA TYR A 306 13.19 25.06 11.54
C TYR A 306 13.57 23.80 10.76
N PHE A 307 14.21 23.99 9.62
CA PHE A 307 14.81 22.92 8.82
C PHE A 307 15.91 23.53 7.97
N ASP A 308 16.93 22.73 7.66
CA ASP A 308 17.93 23.10 6.69
C ASP A 308 17.30 23.20 5.30
N ALA A 309 17.59 24.28 4.57
CA ALA A 309 17.09 24.43 3.20
C ALA A 309 17.82 23.52 2.19
N LEU A 310 18.99 22.99 2.58
CA LEU A 310 19.83 22.12 1.76
C LEU A 310 20.40 21.00 2.62
N GLY A 311 20.45 19.80 2.08
CA GLY A 311 21.21 18.70 2.66
C GLY A 311 22.71 18.91 2.56
N SER A 312 23.45 18.11 3.32
CA SER A 312 24.92 18.05 3.33
C SER A 312 25.55 17.85 1.94
N GLU A 313 24.85 17.19 1.03
CA GLU A 313 25.26 16.91 -0.36
C GLU A 313 24.51 17.79 -1.38
N GLY A 314 23.66 18.72 -0.92
CA GLY A 314 23.05 19.76 -1.73
C GLY A 314 21.64 19.44 -2.25
N GLY A 315 21.00 18.36 -1.80
CA GLY A 315 19.57 18.15 -2.04
C GLY A 315 18.73 19.28 -1.45
N GLN A 316 17.63 19.67 -2.11
CA GLN A 316 16.78 20.78 -1.68
C GLN A 316 15.68 20.31 -0.73
N ILE A 317 15.43 21.05 0.34
CA ILE A 317 14.36 20.76 1.30
C ILE A 317 13.34 21.90 1.31
N GLU A 318 12.06 21.53 1.21
CA GLU A 318 10.94 22.46 1.26
C GLU A 318 9.86 22.00 2.23
N LEU A 319 9.28 22.93 3.00
CA LEU A 319 8.11 22.66 3.83
C LEU A 319 6.85 22.61 2.97
N ILE A 320 6.10 21.52 3.09
CA ILE A 320 4.81 21.34 2.42
C ILE A 320 3.73 21.24 3.49
N GLU A 321 2.98 22.32 3.66
CA GLU A 321 1.89 22.41 4.64
C GLU A 321 0.70 21.52 4.21
N GLY A 322 0.09 20.83 5.17
CA GLY A 322 -1.17 20.12 4.92
C GLY A 322 -1.08 18.82 4.12
N PHE A 323 0.13 18.39 3.74
CA PHE A 323 0.33 17.22 2.88
C PHE A 323 0.44 15.91 3.66
N GLY A 324 0.88 15.97 4.91
CA GLY A 324 0.95 14.80 5.78
C GLY A 324 -0.42 14.34 6.29
N PRO A 325 -0.47 13.17 6.93
CA PRO A 325 -1.67 12.67 7.63
C PRO A 325 -2.27 13.73 8.56
N ASP A 326 -3.59 13.78 8.67
CA ASP A 326 -4.34 14.78 9.46
C ASP A 326 -4.08 16.25 9.08
N GLY A 327 -3.47 16.50 7.92
CA GLY A 327 -3.13 17.84 7.46
C GLY A 327 -1.89 18.42 8.14
N ARG A 328 -1.00 17.59 8.71
CA ARG A 328 0.29 18.07 9.23
C ARG A 328 1.27 18.41 8.11
N SER A 329 2.23 19.27 8.40
CA SER A 329 3.28 19.64 7.46
C SER A 329 4.31 18.52 7.31
N VAL A 330 4.87 18.37 6.12
CA VAL A 330 5.98 17.44 5.82
C VAL A 330 7.12 18.20 5.16
N LEU A 331 8.30 17.58 5.09
CA LEU A 331 9.44 18.12 4.35
C LEU A 331 9.58 17.37 3.02
N ARG A 332 9.56 18.08 1.89
CA ARG A 332 9.91 17.50 0.59
C ARG A 332 11.40 17.64 0.37
N TYR A 333 12.08 16.52 0.21
CA TYR A 333 13.47 16.46 -0.22
C TYR A 333 13.53 16.20 -1.74
N THR A 334 14.32 16.99 -2.45
CA THR A 334 14.65 16.78 -3.87
C THR A 334 16.15 16.54 -3.99
N PRO A 335 16.60 15.36 -4.44
CA PRO A 335 18.03 15.09 -4.64
C PRO A 335 18.69 16.13 -5.55
N LEU A 336 19.99 16.38 -5.33
CA LEU A 336 20.81 17.05 -6.35
C LEU A 336 20.84 16.19 -7.62
N ASP A 337 20.81 16.82 -8.79
CA ASP A 337 20.87 16.11 -10.08
C ASP A 337 22.02 15.09 -10.10
N GLU A 338 21.70 13.86 -10.50
CA GLU A 338 22.62 12.72 -10.63
C GLU A 338 23.28 12.26 -9.30
N PHE A 339 22.82 12.75 -8.15
CA PHE A 339 23.32 12.30 -6.86
C PHE A 339 22.85 10.88 -6.52
N VAL A 340 23.78 10.05 -6.05
CA VAL A 340 23.56 8.71 -5.49
C VAL A 340 24.43 8.59 -4.25
N GLY A 341 23.86 8.13 -3.14
CA GLY A 341 24.49 8.11 -1.83
C GLY A 341 23.52 8.53 -0.75
N THR A 342 24.03 8.81 0.45
CA THR A 342 23.21 9.31 1.56
C THR A 342 23.44 10.81 1.70
N ASP A 343 22.36 11.59 1.72
CA ASP A 343 22.35 12.99 2.11
C ASP A 343 21.74 13.13 3.52
N PHE A 344 22.12 14.17 4.26
CA PHE A 344 21.65 14.44 5.61
C PHE A 344 21.19 15.88 5.74
N PHE A 345 20.12 16.13 6.48
CA PHE A 345 19.69 17.48 6.85
C PHE A 345 19.09 17.49 8.25
N GLU A 346 19.15 18.63 8.95
CA GLU A 346 18.52 18.78 10.27
C GLU A 346 17.16 19.45 10.17
N TYR A 347 16.27 19.08 11.09
CA TYR A 347 15.04 19.81 11.38
C TYR A 347 14.88 20.00 12.89
N THR A 348 14.20 21.07 13.27
CA THR A 348 13.83 21.36 14.65
C THR A 348 12.32 21.23 14.79
N SER A 349 11.88 20.30 15.62
CA SER A 349 10.48 20.22 16.04
C SER A 349 10.23 21.04 17.31
N VAL A 350 9.01 21.52 17.45
CA VAL A 350 8.51 22.15 18.68
C VAL A 350 7.41 21.27 19.24
N ILE A 351 7.63 20.75 20.44
CA ILE A 351 6.74 19.81 21.11
C ILE A 351 6.64 20.19 22.57
N ASP A 352 5.43 20.33 23.10
CA ASP A 352 5.20 20.83 24.48
C ASP A 352 5.87 22.17 24.82
N GLY A 353 6.17 22.99 23.80
CA GLY A 353 6.88 24.26 23.95
C GLY A 353 8.39 24.12 24.19
N VAL A 354 8.93 22.92 23.99
CA VAL A 354 10.37 22.63 23.92
C VAL A 354 10.77 22.51 22.45
N GLU A 355 11.92 23.07 22.08
CA GLU A 355 12.50 22.88 20.75
C GLU A 355 13.57 21.80 20.84
N ASP A 356 13.53 20.81 19.95
CA ASP A 356 14.52 19.73 19.85
C ASP A 356 14.90 19.53 18.38
N THR A 357 16.14 19.13 18.10
CA THR A 357 16.69 19.07 16.74
C THR A 357 17.16 17.67 16.40
N CYS A 358 16.70 17.18 15.25
CA CYS A 358 16.98 15.84 14.75
C CYS A 358 17.48 15.85 13.33
N MET A 359 18.07 14.72 12.96
CA MET A 359 18.66 14.50 11.66
C MET A 359 17.75 13.63 10.80
N VAL A 360 17.63 13.98 9.53
CA VAL A 360 17.05 13.14 8.50
C VAL A 360 18.18 12.59 7.64
N ALA A 361 18.21 11.27 7.45
CA ALA A 361 19.04 10.61 6.46
C ALA A 361 18.20 10.29 5.21
N VAL A 362 18.65 10.76 4.04
CA VAL A 362 18.01 10.47 2.76
C VAL A 362 18.93 9.62 1.92
N ASN A 363 18.54 8.37 1.73
CA ASN A 363 19.28 7.43 0.92
C ASN A 363 18.78 7.52 -0.51
N VAL A 364 19.66 8.00 -1.38
CA VAL A 364 19.41 8.12 -2.81
C VAL A 364 20.09 6.96 -3.49
N GLU A 365 19.29 5.99 -3.90
CA GLU A 365 19.78 4.86 -4.69
C GLU A 365 19.83 5.26 -6.17
N GLU A 366 20.71 4.60 -6.94
CA GLU A 366 20.52 4.59 -8.40
C GLU A 366 19.06 4.24 -8.64
N ALA A 367 18.37 5.03 -9.46
CA ALA A 367 17.05 4.64 -9.86
C ALA A 367 17.18 3.20 -10.38
N GLU A 368 16.53 2.22 -9.73
CA GLU A 368 16.11 1.01 -10.42
C GLU A 368 15.55 1.56 -11.74
N PRO A 369 16.13 1.21 -12.90
CA PRO A 369 15.67 1.80 -14.14
C PRO A 369 14.16 1.61 -14.11
N PRO A 370 13.35 2.70 -14.16
CA PRO A 370 11.93 2.50 -14.29
C PRO A 370 11.78 1.50 -15.42
N ASP A 371 10.96 0.46 -15.25
CA ASP A 371 10.55 -0.35 -16.40
C ASP A 371 10.35 0.65 -17.53
N PRO A 372 11.17 0.57 -18.60
CA PRO A 372 11.31 1.68 -19.54
C PRO A 372 9.90 2.08 -19.93
N LEU A 373 9.57 3.37 -19.73
CA LEU A 373 8.21 3.86 -19.94
C LEU A 373 7.75 3.31 -21.29
N ARG A 374 6.65 2.58 -21.28
CA ARG A 374 6.16 1.97 -22.50
C ARG A 374 5.89 3.10 -23.48
N ALA A 375 6.56 3.05 -24.63
CA ALA A 375 6.38 4.02 -25.69
C ALA A 375 4.92 4.06 -26.13
N ALA A 376 4.47 5.23 -26.58
CA ALA A 376 3.16 5.37 -27.19
C ALA A 376 3.09 4.59 -28.51
N ASP A 377 1.92 4.04 -28.80
CA ASP A 377 1.65 3.37 -30.08
C ASP A 377 1.29 4.39 -31.16
N ASP A 378 0.76 5.56 -30.77
CA ASP A 378 0.42 6.70 -31.62
C ASP A 378 -0.22 6.31 -32.97
N PRO A 379 -1.35 5.57 -32.94
CA PRO A 379 -2.05 5.15 -34.14
C PRO A 379 -2.53 6.34 -34.98
N VAL A 380 -2.54 6.15 -36.29
CA VAL A 380 -3.09 7.14 -37.24
C VAL A 380 -4.48 6.73 -37.70
N GLY A 381 -5.34 7.72 -37.93
CA GLY A 381 -6.68 7.50 -38.47
C GLY A 381 -7.70 6.91 -37.48
N THR A 382 -7.47 7.07 -36.17
CA THR A 382 -8.44 6.64 -35.15
C THR A 382 -9.70 7.50 -35.17
N THR A 383 -10.80 6.94 -34.65
CA THR A 383 -12.08 7.63 -34.44
C THR A 383 -12.44 7.67 -32.94
N PRO A 384 -13.11 8.72 -32.43
CA PRO A 384 -13.47 8.81 -31.01
C PRO A 384 -14.33 7.64 -30.50
N GLY A 385 -14.14 7.27 -29.24
CA GLY A 385 -14.85 6.18 -28.55
C GLY A 385 -14.07 4.86 -28.57
N VAL A 386 -14.55 3.86 -27.84
CA VAL A 386 -13.96 2.51 -27.74
C VAL A 386 -14.91 1.47 -28.34
N GLN A 387 -14.37 0.52 -29.11
CA GLN A 387 -15.18 -0.52 -29.74
C GLN A 387 -15.39 -1.68 -28.76
N VAL A 388 -16.64 -2.13 -28.61
CA VAL A 388 -16.99 -3.30 -27.78
C VAL A 388 -17.62 -4.39 -28.63
N GLY A 389 -17.15 -5.62 -28.44
CA GLY A 389 -17.82 -6.85 -28.91
C GLY A 389 -18.52 -7.56 -27.74
N TYR A 390 -19.73 -8.07 -27.98
CA TYR A 390 -20.51 -8.83 -27.00
C TYR A 390 -20.54 -10.31 -27.34
N TYR A 391 -20.45 -11.14 -26.30
CA TYR A 391 -20.30 -12.58 -26.41
C TYR A 391 -21.33 -13.28 -25.53
N GLU A 392 -21.96 -14.32 -26.06
CA GLU A 392 -22.80 -15.23 -25.28
C GLU A 392 -21.89 -16.30 -24.69
N LEU A 393 -21.80 -16.35 -23.37
CA LEU A 393 -20.88 -17.21 -22.65
C LEU A 393 -21.62 -18.40 -22.01
N GLY A 394 -20.85 -19.40 -21.60
CA GLY A 394 -21.34 -20.42 -20.68
C GLY A 394 -21.32 -19.91 -19.24
N ALA A 395 -21.67 -20.78 -18.29
CA ALA A 395 -21.50 -20.50 -16.86
C ALA A 395 -20.01 -20.59 -16.47
N LEU A 396 -19.25 -19.54 -16.81
CA LEU A 396 -17.82 -19.43 -16.52
C LEU A 396 -17.59 -19.01 -15.06
N SER A 397 -16.36 -19.18 -14.60
CA SER A 397 -15.87 -18.68 -13.31
C SER A 397 -14.57 -17.87 -13.44
N GLU A 398 -14.13 -17.66 -14.68
CA GLU A 398 -12.91 -16.96 -15.08
C GLU A 398 -13.10 -16.45 -16.52
N LEU A 399 -12.32 -15.45 -16.93
CA LEU A 399 -12.38 -14.88 -18.27
C LEU A 399 -12.05 -15.93 -19.34
N PRO A 400 -12.83 -16.01 -20.43
CA PRO A 400 -12.50 -16.86 -21.56
C PRO A 400 -11.42 -16.23 -22.44
N ASP A 401 -10.77 -17.05 -23.28
CA ASP A 401 -10.00 -16.52 -24.41
C ASP A 401 -10.93 -16.01 -25.51
N PHE A 402 -11.21 -14.70 -25.47
CA PHE A 402 -12.09 -14.02 -26.42
C PHE A 402 -11.61 -14.08 -27.88
N SER A 403 -10.31 -14.32 -28.12
CA SER A 403 -9.79 -14.45 -29.49
C SER A 403 -10.34 -15.69 -30.21
N THR A 404 -10.84 -16.67 -29.45
CA THR A 404 -11.43 -17.90 -29.97
C THR A 404 -12.95 -17.84 -30.15
N LEU A 405 -13.57 -16.72 -29.75
CA LEU A 405 -15.02 -16.55 -29.72
C LEU A 405 -15.50 -15.60 -30.83
N GLU A 406 -16.71 -15.81 -31.31
CA GLU A 406 -17.37 -14.91 -32.26
C GLU A 406 -18.33 -13.99 -31.48
N SER A 407 -18.16 -12.67 -31.62
CA SER A 407 -19.08 -11.71 -31.01
C SER A 407 -20.43 -11.73 -31.74
N PHE A 408 -21.54 -11.81 -31.02
CA PHE A 408 -22.88 -11.80 -31.63
C PHE A 408 -23.37 -10.39 -31.96
N SER A 409 -22.79 -9.37 -31.32
CA SER A 409 -23.11 -7.95 -31.53
C SER A 409 -21.89 -7.10 -31.17
N SER A 410 -21.86 -5.87 -31.66
CA SER A 410 -20.81 -4.89 -31.34
C SER A 410 -21.36 -3.48 -31.41
N GLU A 411 -20.79 -2.57 -30.63
CA GLU A 411 -21.06 -1.14 -30.74
C GLU A 411 -19.81 -0.31 -30.40
N VAL A 412 -19.92 1.02 -30.51
CA VAL A 412 -18.88 1.97 -30.09
C VAL A 412 -19.48 2.80 -28.97
N VAL A 413 -18.73 2.94 -27.88
CA VAL A 413 -19.15 3.70 -26.69
C VAL A 413 -18.16 4.80 -26.38
N ASP A 414 -18.62 5.90 -25.78
CA ASP A 414 -17.77 7.06 -25.52
C ASP A 414 -16.79 6.82 -24.35
N ASN A 415 -17.18 5.99 -23.38
CA ASN A 415 -16.37 5.60 -22.22
C ASN A 415 -16.85 4.26 -21.65
N ILE A 416 -16.10 3.72 -20.67
CA ILE A 416 -16.47 2.51 -19.92
C ILE A 416 -16.83 2.92 -18.48
N ASP A 417 -18.07 3.38 -18.31
CA ASP A 417 -18.63 3.84 -17.03
C ASP A 417 -20.05 3.28 -16.87
N TYR A 418 -20.13 1.99 -16.57
CA TYR A 418 -21.38 1.25 -16.46
C TYR A 418 -21.57 0.71 -15.03
N PRO A 419 -22.27 1.46 -14.17
CA PRO A 419 -22.61 1.00 -12.82
C PRO A 419 -23.42 -0.30 -12.82
N SER A 420 -23.37 -1.03 -11.71
CA SER A 420 -24.09 -2.30 -11.57
C SER A 420 -25.59 -2.17 -11.85
N THR A 421 -26.11 -3.14 -12.61
CA THR A 421 -27.52 -3.28 -12.94
C THR A 421 -27.96 -4.74 -12.75
N ASN A 422 -29.23 -4.96 -12.36
CA ASN A 422 -29.84 -6.30 -12.38
C ASN A 422 -30.48 -6.62 -13.76
N GLY A 423 -30.23 -5.77 -14.76
CA GLY A 423 -30.78 -5.86 -16.12
C GLY A 423 -29.74 -6.32 -17.12
N ALA A 424 -29.99 -6.08 -18.41
CA ALA A 424 -29.01 -6.40 -19.43
C ALA A 424 -27.74 -5.54 -19.28
N PHE A 425 -26.57 -6.15 -19.44
CA PHE A 425 -25.30 -5.43 -19.48
C PHE A 425 -25.21 -4.64 -20.80
N MET A 426 -25.29 -3.31 -20.71
CA MET A 426 -25.16 -2.40 -21.86
C MET A 426 -26.07 -2.78 -23.05
N GLY A 427 -25.57 -2.63 -24.29
CA GLY A 427 -26.26 -3.01 -25.53
C GLY A 427 -26.29 -4.51 -25.81
N SER A 428 -25.78 -5.37 -24.92
CA SER A 428 -25.73 -6.82 -25.14
C SER A 428 -27.12 -7.48 -25.22
N GLY A 429 -28.09 -6.94 -24.46
CA GLY A 429 -29.41 -7.56 -24.29
C GLY A 429 -29.43 -8.79 -23.35
N LEU A 430 -28.30 -9.13 -22.71
CA LEU A 430 -28.16 -10.26 -21.79
C LEU A 430 -27.86 -9.78 -20.37
N SER A 431 -28.56 -10.33 -19.38
CA SER A 431 -28.33 -10.06 -17.95
C SER A 431 -27.29 -10.95 -17.31
N ASP A 432 -27.12 -12.16 -17.85
CA ASP A 432 -26.31 -13.23 -17.27
C ASP A 432 -25.57 -13.94 -18.40
N ASN A 433 -24.45 -14.58 -18.09
CA ASN A 433 -23.59 -15.33 -19.02
C ASN A 433 -23.23 -14.49 -20.26
N VAL A 434 -22.82 -13.25 -20.01
CA VAL A 434 -22.47 -12.28 -21.05
C VAL A 434 -21.00 -11.88 -20.92
N GLY A 435 -20.31 -11.81 -22.04
CA GLY A 435 -18.96 -11.28 -22.13
C GLY A 435 -18.92 -9.98 -22.92
N ALA A 436 -17.99 -9.10 -22.57
CA ALA A 436 -17.69 -7.90 -23.33
C ALA A 436 -16.17 -7.74 -23.49
N ARG A 437 -15.72 -7.46 -24.71
CA ARG A 437 -14.32 -7.15 -25.01
C ARG A 437 -14.25 -5.79 -25.68
N PHE A 438 -13.67 -4.85 -24.96
CA PHE A 438 -13.40 -3.49 -25.40
C PHE A 438 -12.00 -3.43 -26.01
N VAL A 439 -11.89 -2.89 -27.22
CA VAL A 439 -10.62 -2.71 -27.93
C VAL A 439 -10.56 -1.28 -28.46
N GLY A 440 -9.48 -0.59 -28.16
CA GLY A 440 -9.24 0.75 -28.67
C GLY A 440 -7.92 1.30 -28.18
N TRP A 441 -7.92 2.62 -27.98
CA TRP A 441 -6.78 3.40 -27.61
C TRP A 441 -7.14 4.38 -26.50
N VAL A 442 -6.18 4.62 -25.61
CA VAL A 442 -6.28 5.61 -24.53
C VAL A 442 -5.19 6.67 -24.67
N GLU A 443 -5.57 7.93 -24.62
CA GLU A 443 -4.64 9.07 -24.63
C GLU A 443 -4.06 9.33 -23.23
N ILE A 444 -2.73 9.41 -23.18
CA ILE A 444 -1.93 9.71 -22.00
C ILE A 444 -1.23 11.06 -22.22
N PRO A 445 -1.64 12.13 -21.53
CA PRO A 445 -1.22 13.49 -21.86
C PRO A 445 0.23 13.83 -21.47
N PHE A 446 0.84 13.06 -20.56
CA PHE A 446 2.21 13.27 -20.09
C PHE A 446 2.82 11.96 -19.55
N PRO A 447 4.15 11.81 -19.62
CA PRO A 447 4.81 10.58 -19.21
C PRO A 447 4.77 10.38 -17.69
N GLY A 448 4.86 9.12 -17.25
CA GLY A 448 5.07 8.77 -15.84
C GLY A 448 4.46 7.42 -15.44
N GLN A 449 4.43 7.15 -14.14
CA GLN A 449 3.73 6.00 -13.56
C GLN A 449 2.22 6.26 -13.46
N TRP A 450 1.46 5.63 -14.35
CA TRP A 450 0.01 5.71 -14.40
C TRP A 450 -0.62 4.52 -13.68
N ARG A 451 -1.76 4.75 -13.03
CA ARG A 451 -2.57 3.70 -12.42
C ARG A 451 -3.86 3.54 -13.18
N PHE A 452 -4.31 2.30 -13.38
CA PHE A 452 -5.61 1.97 -13.95
C PHE A 452 -6.42 1.18 -12.93
N SER A 453 -7.73 1.28 -12.96
CA SER A 453 -8.61 0.44 -12.17
C SER A 453 -9.82 -0.04 -12.96
N THR A 454 -10.28 -1.24 -12.62
CA THR A 454 -11.55 -1.79 -13.06
C THR A 454 -12.43 -2.02 -11.84
N GLU A 455 -13.67 -1.56 -11.87
CA GLU A 455 -14.73 -1.94 -10.93
C GLU A 455 -15.72 -2.82 -11.68
N SER A 456 -15.78 -4.12 -11.37
CA SER A 456 -16.64 -5.08 -12.07
C SER A 456 -17.37 -6.05 -11.14
N ASP A 457 -18.58 -6.43 -11.54
CA ASP A 457 -19.35 -7.58 -11.05
C ASP A 457 -18.88 -8.80 -11.87
N ASP A 458 -18.52 -9.89 -11.20
CA ASP A 458 -17.68 -10.97 -11.75
C ASP A 458 -16.42 -10.45 -12.48
N GLY A 459 -15.85 -11.22 -13.40
CA GLY A 459 -14.46 -11.04 -13.80
C GLY A 459 -14.21 -9.95 -14.83
N SER A 460 -13.12 -9.20 -14.64
CA SER A 460 -12.54 -8.34 -15.68
C SER A 460 -11.01 -8.31 -15.70
N ALA A 461 -10.45 -7.88 -16.82
CA ALA A 461 -9.02 -7.65 -16.98
C ALA A 461 -8.78 -6.45 -17.88
N LEU A 462 -7.77 -5.64 -17.58
CA LEU A 462 -7.34 -4.50 -18.40
C LEU A 462 -5.91 -4.70 -18.85
N TYR A 463 -5.67 -4.47 -20.13
CA TYR A 463 -4.37 -4.56 -20.78
C TYR A 463 -4.00 -3.23 -21.41
N ILE A 464 -2.72 -2.86 -21.33
CA ILE A 464 -2.12 -1.78 -22.12
C ILE A 464 -1.05 -2.38 -23.03
N GLY A 465 -1.25 -2.26 -24.34
CA GLY A 465 -0.58 -3.16 -25.30
C GLY A 465 -0.91 -4.62 -24.99
N ASP A 466 0.12 -5.46 -24.89
CA ASP A 466 -0.01 -6.87 -24.53
C ASP A 466 0.14 -7.13 -23.02
N GLN A 467 0.45 -6.10 -22.22
CA GLN A 467 0.67 -6.24 -20.79
C GLN A 467 -0.64 -6.15 -20.02
N ARG A 468 -0.96 -7.20 -19.25
CA ARG A 468 -2.07 -7.17 -18.28
C ARG A 468 -1.70 -6.23 -17.13
N VAL A 469 -2.45 -5.14 -17.00
CA VAL A 469 -2.25 -4.12 -15.97
C VAL A 469 -3.18 -4.37 -14.79
N VAL A 470 -4.47 -4.65 -15.03
CA VAL A 470 -5.44 -4.94 -13.97
C VAL A 470 -5.95 -6.38 -14.08
N ASP A 471 -5.95 -7.08 -12.96
CA ASP A 471 -6.54 -8.40 -12.78
C ASP A 471 -7.69 -8.30 -11.77
N ASN A 472 -8.92 -8.40 -12.27
CA ASN A 472 -10.14 -8.47 -11.48
C ASN A 472 -10.96 -9.70 -11.88
N ASP A 473 -10.29 -10.80 -12.23
CA ASP A 473 -10.96 -12.00 -12.72
C ASP A 473 -11.55 -12.84 -11.56
N GLY A 474 -12.52 -13.69 -11.89
CA GLY A 474 -13.21 -14.57 -10.94
C GLY A 474 -14.66 -14.19 -10.71
N LEU A 475 -15.30 -14.92 -9.77
CA LEU A 475 -16.69 -14.65 -9.37
C LEU A 475 -16.73 -13.79 -8.12
N HIS A 476 -17.43 -12.67 -8.18
CA HIS A 476 -17.56 -11.73 -7.07
C HIS A 476 -18.63 -10.67 -7.37
N GLY A 477 -19.09 -9.97 -6.32
CA GLY A 477 -19.87 -8.75 -6.52
C GLY A 477 -19.03 -7.63 -7.17
N MET A 478 -19.65 -6.50 -7.51
CA MET A 478 -18.92 -5.27 -7.85
C MET A 478 -17.79 -5.00 -6.87
N GLN A 479 -16.56 -5.10 -7.35
CA GLN A 479 -15.36 -4.77 -6.59
C GLN A 479 -14.35 -4.06 -7.48
N THR A 480 -13.53 -3.19 -6.88
CA THR A 480 -12.44 -2.51 -7.55
C THR A 480 -11.14 -3.31 -7.43
N ARG A 481 -10.40 -3.42 -8.53
CA ARG A 481 -8.98 -3.77 -8.56
C ARG A 481 -8.22 -2.73 -9.37
N LEU A 482 -6.94 -2.60 -9.08
CA LEU A 482 -6.07 -1.61 -9.70
C LEU A 482 -4.76 -2.24 -10.18
N GLY A 483 -4.04 -1.49 -11.01
CA GLY A 483 -2.75 -1.85 -11.55
C GLY A 483 -1.96 -0.61 -11.94
N THR A 484 -0.64 -0.76 -12.07
CA THR A 484 0.28 0.35 -12.35
C THR A 484 1.14 0.02 -13.57
N ILE A 485 1.40 1.02 -14.42
CA ILE A 485 2.28 0.90 -15.60
C ILE A 485 2.96 2.25 -15.90
N GLY A 486 4.24 2.19 -16.27
CA GLY A 486 4.98 3.36 -16.77
C GLY A 486 4.64 3.62 -18.24
N LEU A 487 4.18 4.82 -18.57
CA LEU A 487 3.79 5.20 -19.93
C LEU A 487 4.49 6.50 -20.34
N GLU A 488 4.94 6.58 -21.59
CA GLU A 488 5.29 7.85 -22.22
C GLU A 488 4.02 8.68 -22.50
N ALA A 489 4.16 9.95 -22.88
CA ALA A 489 3.02 10.69 -23.42
C ALA A 489 2.64 10.16 -24.80
N GLY A 490 1.35 10.06 -25.08
CA GLY A 490 0.82 9.68 -26.38
C GLY A 490 -0.37 8.74 -26.26
N VAL A 491 -0.70 8.07 -27.36
CA VAL A 491 -1.87 7.20 -27.45
C VAL A 491 -1.43 5.74 -27.34
N HIS A 492 -2.03 4.99 -26.42
CA HIS A 492 -1.65 3.61 -26.12
C HIS A 492 -2.80 2.64 -26.41
N ALA A 493 -2.47 1.45 -26.93
CA ALA A 493 -3.41 0.36 -27.09
C ALA A 493 -3.98 -0.04 -25.74
N ILE A 494 -5.31 -0.18 -25.66
CA ILE A 494 -6.00 -0.62 -24.45
C ILE A 494 -7.03 -1.69 -24.81
N THR A 495 -7.01 -2.79 -24.05
CA THR A 495 -8.03 -3.84 -24.12
C THR A 495 -8.64 -4.02 -22.74
N VAL A 496 -9.96 -4.07 -22.64
CA VAL A 496 -10.67 -4.41 -21.40
C VAL A 496 -11.58 -5.59 -21.69
N GLU A 497 -11.43 -6.65 -20.90
CA GLU A 497 -12.22 -7.88 -21.01
C GLU A 497 -13.09 -8.01 -19.76
N PHE A 498 -14.30 -8.52 -19.94
CA PHE A 498 -15.31 -8.62 -18.89
C PHE A 498 -16.20 -9.83 -19.11
N PHE A 499 -16.60 -10.50 -18.04
CA PHE A 499 -17.71 -11.45 -18.07
C PHE A 499 -18.61 -11.29 -16.85
N GLU A 500 -19.90 -11.53 -17.06
CA GLU A 500 -20.91 -11.66 -16.02
C GLU A 500 -21.52 -13.07 -16.09
N ARG A 501 -21.51 -13.81 -14.98
CA ARG A 501 -22.17 -15.12 -14.89
C ARG A 501 -23.61 -14.99 -14.44
N GLY A 502 -23.87 -14.24 -13.38
CA GLY A 502 -25.22 -13.84 -13.03
C GLY A 502 -25.37 -13.17 -11.68
N GLY A 503 -26.34 -12.26 -11.59
CA GLY A 503 -26.45 -11.34 -10.46
C GLY A 503 -26.63 -9.91 -10.96
N GLY A 504 -25.83 -8.99 -10.42
CA GLY A 504 -25.68 -7.66 -10.98
C GLY A 504 -24.62 -7.70 -12.07
N ALA A 505 -24.66 -6.78 -13.04
CA ALA A 505 -23.66 -6.65 -14.09
C ALA A 505 -23.18 -5.20 -14.13
N GLY A 506 -21.88 -4.96 -14.06
CA GLY A 506 -21.30 -3.62 -14.11
C GLY A 506 -19.81 -3.65 -14.44
N LEU A 507 -19.34 -2.59 -15.10
CA LEU A 507 -17.92 -2.37 -15.42
C LEU A 507 -17.63 -0.86 -15.50
N ILE A 508 -16.75 -0.37 -14.64
CA ILE A 508 -16.23 1.01 -14.66
C ILE A 508 -14.71 0.97 -14.78
N VAL A 509 -14.14 1.77 -15.67
CA VAL A 509 -12.70 1.90 -15.86
C VAL A 509 -12.24 3.31 -15.50
N ASN A 510 -11.28 3.40 -14.59
CA ASN A 510 -10.67 4.65 -14.15
C ASN A 510 -9.17 4.64 -14.43
N TYR A 511 -8.58 5.84 -14.46
CA TYR A 511 -7.14 6.00 -14.40
C TYR A 511 -6.74 7.05 -13.35
N ALA A 512 -5.47 7.08 -12.99
CA ALA A 512 -4.89 8.13 -12.18
C ALA A 512 -3.49 8.46 -12.72
N ALA A 513 -3.26 9.74 -13.00
CA ALA A 513 -1.94 10.26 -13.34
C ALA A 513 -0.97 10.13 -12.14
N PRO A 514 0.36 10.21 -12.39
CA PRO A 514 1.36 10.27 -11.33
C PRO A 514 1.01 11.27 -10.22
N GLY A 515 0.83 10.78 -8.99
CA GLY A 515 0.50 11.60 -7.82
C GLY A 515 -0.94 12.14 -7.76
N ALA A 516 -1.82 11.77 -8.69
CA ALA A 516 -3.23 12.17 -8.72
C ALA A 516 -4.16 11.07 -8.16
N GLY A 517 -5.40 11.45 -7.82
CA GLY A 517 -6.47 10.50 -7.49
C GLY A 517 -7.09 9.87 -8.75
N PHE A 518 -7.86 8.78 -8.56
CA PHE A 518 -8.59 8.15 -9.66
C PHE A 518 -9.72 9.02 -10.18
N GLU A 519 -9.88 9.03 -11.51
CA GLU A 519 -11.03 9.58 -12.20
C GLU A 519 -11.46 8.65 -13.34
N ILE A 520 -12.74 8.73 -13.71
CA ILE A 520 -13.27 8.04 -14.89
C ILE A 520 -12.49 8.54 -16.11
N ILE A 521 -12.02 7.62 -16.94
CA ILE A 521 -11.29 7.99 -18.16
C ILE A 521 -12.25 8.81 -19.03
N PRO A 522 -11.95 10.10 -19.30
CA PRO A 522 -12.86 10.99 -19.99
C PRO A 522 -13.09 10.52 -21.42
N ALA A 523 -14.30 10.75 -21.96
CA ALA A 523 -14.66 10.35 -23.31
C ALA A 523 -13.69 10.87 -24.40
N SER A 524 -13.06 12.01 -24.16
CA SER A 524 -12.06 12.59 -25.06
C SER A 524 -10.76 11.79 -25.15
N ALA A 525 -10.45 10.95 -24.16
CA ALA A 525 -9.24 10.14 -24.14
C ALA A 525 -9.41 8.79 -24.87
N TRP A 526 -10.63 8.43 -25.28
CA TRP A 526 -10.90 7.16 -25.97
C TRP A 526 -10.93 7.34 -27.48
N SER A 527 -10.24 6.46 -28.19
CA SER A 527 -10.42 6.29 -29.64
C SER A 527 -10.31 4.82 -30.05
N HIS A 528 -10.75 4.47 -31.27
CA HIS A 528 -10.73 3.11 -31.79
C HIS A 528 -10.43 3.10 -33.29
N GLY A 529 -10.22 1.91 -33.87
CA GLY A 529 -9.84 1.77 -35.27
C GLY A 529 -8.43 2.32 -35.53
N GLY A 530 -8.15 2.75 -36.76
CA GLY A 530 -6.80 3.15 -37.16
C GLY A 530 -5.81 2.00 -37.13
N SER A 531 -4.56 2.30 -37.48
CA SER A 531 -3.43 1.37 -37.42
C SER A 531 -2.23 2.07 -36.79
N VAL A 532 -1.40 1.30 -36.09
CA VAL A 532 -0.07 1.77 -35.72
C VAL A 532 0.72 1.86 -37.02
N GLN A 533 1.09 3.08 -37.40
CA GLN A 533 1.91 3.26 -38.58
C GLN A 533 3.25 2.57 -38.32
N SER A 534 3.68 1.64 -39.17
CA SER A 534 4.96 0.96 -38.99
C SER A 534 6.08 2.01 -38.93
N SER A 535 6.98 1.87 -37.95
CA SER A 535 8.12 2.78 -37.80
C SER A 535 8.93 2.83 -39.10
N PRO A 536 9.30 4.02 -39.60
CA PRO A 536 10.20 4.14 -40.75
C PRO A 536 11.61 3.64 -40.46
N ASP A 537 11.98 3.47 -39.18
CA ASP A 537 13.14 2.68 -38.75
C ASP A 537 12.72 1.20 -38.71
N LEU A 538 12.99 0.52 -39.81
CA LEU A 538 12.58 -0.85 -40.06
C LEU A 538 13.55 -1.87 -39.45
N ASN A 539 14.72 -1.42 -39.00
CA ASN A 539 15.77 -2.26 -38.47
C ASN A 539 15.99 -2.10 -36.95
N GLY A 540 15.43 -1.03 -36.37
CA GLY A 540 15.41 -0.75 -34.93
C GLY A 540 16.71 -0.16 -34.38
N ASP A 541 17.53 0.49 -35.21
CA ASP A 541 18.79 1.12 -34.80
C ASP A 541 18.66 2.58 -34.37
N GLY A 542 17.45 3.15 -34.43
CA GLY A 542 17.15 4.53 -34.08
C GLY A 542 17.51 5.53 -35.18
N VAL A 543 17.86 5.09 -36.39
CA VAL A 543 18.24 5.96 -37.50
C VAL A 543 17.52 5.55 -38.79
N VAL A 544 16.61 6.39 -39.27
CA VAL A 544 15.99 6.19 -40.59
C VAL A 544 16.99 6.55 -41.68
N GLY A 545 17.56 5.53 -42.30
CA GLY A 545 18.69 5.69 -43.20
C GLY A 545 18.73 4.73 -44.39
N GLY A 546 19.94 4.53 -44.89
CA GLY A 546 20.18 3.68 -46.05
C GLY A 546 19.82 2.21 -45.82
N GLU A 547 19.87 1.76 -44.56
CA GLU A 547 19.53 0.39 -44.19
C GLU A 547 18.01 0.17 -44.22
N ASP A 548 17.21 1.10 -43.71
CA ASP A 548 15.75 1.05 -43.78
C ASP A 548 15.23 1.21 -45.20
N LEU A 549 15.84 2.12 -45.96
CA LEU A 549 15.56 2.25 -47.40
C LEU A 549 15.80 0.93 -48.13
N SER A 550 16.82 0.16 -47.74
CA SER A 550 17.08 -1.13 -48.35
C SER A 550 15.99 -2.15 -48.04
N ILE A 551 15.36 -2.06 -46.86
CA ILE A 551 14.21 -2.90 -46.48
C ILE A 551 12.97 -2.51 -47.28
N VAL A 552 12.65 -1.22 -47.40
CA VAL A 552 11.53 -0.72 -48.25
C VAL A 552 11.71 -1.19 -49.70
N LEU A 553 12.90 -1.02 -50.26
CA LEU A 553 13.18 -1.45 -51.63
C LEU A 553 13.14 -2.98 -51.81
N SER A 554 13.45 -3.74 -50.76
CA SER A 554 13.38 -5.21 -50.79
C SER A 554 11.94 -5.74 -50.80
N GLN A 555 11.01 -4.98 -50.26
CA GLN A 555 9.58 -5.33 -50.16
C GLN A 555 8.73 -4.68 -51.26
N TRP A 556 9.34 -3.95 -52.19
CA TRP A 556 8.64 -3.16 -53.21
C TRP A 556 7.59 -3.96 -54.01
N GLY A 557 6.35 -3.49 -53.98
CA GLY A 557 5.20 -4.07 -54.66
C GLY A 557 4.55 -5.26 -53.95
N GLY A 558 4.94 -5.56 -52.71
CA GLY A 558 4.29 -6.55 -51.83
C GLY A 558 3.61 -5.91 -50.62
N ASP A 559 3.03 -6.75 -49.75
CA ASP A 559 2.51 -6.42 -48.43
C ASP A 559 3.58 -6.78 -47.38
N GLY A 560 4.02 -5.82 -46.59
CA GLY A 560 5.15 -6.05 -45.68
C GLY A 560 5.30 -4.95 -44.64
N THR A 561 6.31 -5.09 -43.77
CA THR A 561 6.56 -4.11 -42.70
C THR A 561 6.85 -2.70 -43.21
N ALA A 562 7.24 -2.57 -44.48
CA ALA A 562 7.47 -1.30 -45.16
C ALA A 562 6.21 -0.69 -45.80
N ASP A 563 5.04 -1.29 -45.63
CA ASP A 563 3.75 -0.74 -46.07
C ASP A 563 3.23 0.20 -44.99
N PHE A 564 3.70 1.45 -45.04
CA PHE A 564 3.49 2.44 -44.00
C PHE A 564 2.12 3.11 -44.09
N ASP A 565 1.45 3.06 -45.24
CA ASP A 565 0.08 3.57 -45.38
C ASP A 565 -0.99 2.46 -45.41
N ASP A 566 -0.57 1.20 -45.22
CA ASP A 566 -1.39 0.00 -45.09
C ASP A 566 -2.35 -0.17 -46.28
N ASP A 567 -1.91 0.24 -47.48
CA ASP A 567 -2.68 0.14 -48.71
C ASP A 567 -2.54 -1.23 -49.40
N GLY A 568 -1.70 -2.10 -48.83
CA GLY A 568 -1.39 -3.44 -49.30
C GLY A 568 -0.25 -3.49 -50.32
N VAL A 569 0.43 -2.37 -50.60
CA VAL A 569 1.49 -2.25 -51.61
C VAL A 569 2.61 -1.31 -51.17
N VAL A 570 3.77 -1.85 -50.80
CA VAL A 570 5.00 -1.06 -50.60
C VAL A 570 5.41 -0.37 -51.91
N GLY A 571 5.33 0.96 -51.94
CA GLY A 571 5.49 1.74 -53.15
C GLY A 571 5.98 3.17 -52.93
N GLY A 572 5.55 4.05 -53.83
CA GLY A 572 6.04 5.42 -53.87
C GLY A 572 5.58 6.28 -52.68
N ALA A 573 4.44 5.94 -52.09
CA ALA A 573 3.91 6.61 -50.91
C ALA A 573 4.74 6.24 -49.67
N ASP A 574 5.04 4.96 -49.48
CA ASP A 574 5.88 4.44 -48.39
C ASP A 574 7.30 4.97 -48.46
N LEU A 575 7.87 4.99 -49.67
CA LEU A 575 9.19 5.58 -49.87
C LEU A 575 9.21 7.07 -49.52
N ALA A 576 8.16 7.81 -49.87
CA ALA A 576 8.06 9.21 -49.51
C ALA A 576 7.93 9.39 -48.00
N TYR A 577 7.20 8.51 -47.32
CA TYR A 577 7.07 8.48 -45.87
C TYR A 577 8.42 8.22 -45.19
N LEU A 578 9.16 7.19 -45.61
CA LEU A 578 10.51 6.90 -45.12
C LEU A 578 11.46 8.09 -45.34
N LEU A 579 11.49 8.64 -46.54
CA LEU A 579 12.38 9.77 -46.88
C LEU A 579 12.01 11.06 -46.13
N SER A 580 10.73 11.25 -45.78
CA SER A 580 10.31 12.40 -44.99
C SER A 580 10.77 12.35 -43.54
N ASN A 581 11.11 11.15 -43.05
CA ASN A 581 11.59 10.90 -41.70
C ASN A 581 13.11 10.58 -41.66
N TRP A 582 13.86 10.93 -42.72
CA TRP A 582 15.29 10.60 -42.83
C TRP A 582 16.15 11.30 -41.76
N GLY A 583 16.81 10.52 -40.90
CA GLY A 583 17.63 11.03 -39.79
C GLY A 583 17.54 10.17 -38.54
N GLU A 584 18.10 10.67 -37.43
CA GLU A 584 17.91 10.09 -36.10
C GLU A 584 16.45 10.33 -35.65
N LEU A 585 15.80 9.28 -35.11
CA LEU A 585 14.46 9.35 -34.53
C LEU A 585 14.47 9.87 -33.09
#